data_AF-A0A947A6H1-F1
#
_entry.id   AF-A0A947A6H1-F1
#
_cell.length_a   1.000
_cell.length_b   1.000
_cell.length_c   1.000
_cell.angle_alpha   90.00
_cell.angle_beta   90.00
_cell.angle_gamma   90.00
#
_symmetry.space_group_name_H-M   'P 1'
#
loop_
_entity.id
_entity.type
_entity.pdbx_description
1 polymer ?
#
loop_
_entity_poly.entity_id
_entity_poly.type
_entity_poly.pdbx_seq_one_letter_code
_entity_poly.pdbx_strand_id
1 'polypeptide(L)'
;AGALNDFDEETYLQFLPLSGGGIFRSSIDPAGIPISQVQWDYEGEYQVYDVQNDPTFKTLTLDYDFMGNDYFELYVANDNTVELYHPDSGTLYEFKGRGFQQYLKSNQKTSSRKRIKQQLPVMDVKRKRK
;
A
#
# COMPACT_ATOMS: atom_id res chain seq x y z
N ALA A 1 8.95 -1.86 18.31
CA ALA A 1 9.22 -0.62 17.57
C ALA A 1 10.65 -0.70 17.04
N GLY A 2 10.86 -0.29 15.79
CA GLY A 2 12.17 -0.26 15.15
C GLY A 2 12.94 1.02 15.47
N ALA A 3 13.93 1.34 14.63
CA ALA A 3 14.61 2.63 14.64
C ALA A 3 13.67 3.76 14.17
N LEU A 4 13.95 4.99 14.62
CA LEU A 4 13.19 6.17 14.18
C LEU A 4 13.38 6.40 12.69
N ASN A 5 12.30 6.74 11.99
CA ASN A 5 12.28 7.11 10.57
C ASN A 5 11.12 8.06 10.28
N ASP A 6 11.18 8.77 9.15
CA ASP A 6 10.25 9.86 8.82
C ASP A 6 8.80 9.38 8.67
N PHE A 7 8.59 8.14 8.21
CA PHE A 7 7.27 7.52 8.09
C PHE A 7 6.59 7.26 9.45
N ASP A 8 7.31 7.32 10.58
CA ASP A 8 6.74 7.11 11.92
C ASP A 8 5.65 8.14 12.27
N GLU A 9 5.66 9.31 11.62
CA GLU A 9 4.69 10.39 11.85
C GLU A 9 3.45 10.29 10.95
N GLU A 10 3.47 9.45 9.91
CA GLU A 10 2.38 9.35 8.94
C GLU A 10 1.27 8.41 9.43
N THR A 11 0.05 8.94 9.59
CA THR A 11 -1.07 8.19 10.17
C THR A 11 -2.18 7.84 9.17
N TYR A 12 -2.23 8.53 8.04
CA TYR A 12 -3.17 8.24 6.95
C TYR A 12 -2.41 7.95 5.66
N LEU A 13 -2.92 6.99 4.90
CA LEU A 13 -2.40 6.62 3.59
C LEU A 13 -3.55 6.39 2.63
N GLN A 14 -3.48 6.99 1.44
CA GLN A 14 -4.44 6.81 0.36
C GLN A 14 -3.72 6.42 -0.92
N PHE A 15 -4.20 5.36 -1.57
CA PHE A 15 -3.72 4.91 -2.87
C PHE A 15 -4.75 5.24 -3.95
N LEU A 16 -4.30 5.95 -4.99
CA LEU A 16 -5.09 6.34 -6.15
C LEU A 16 -4.55 5.59 -7.38
N PRO A 17 -5.16 4.44 -7.74
CA PRO A 17 -4.63 3.59 -8.80
C PRO A 17 -4.76 4.27 -10.16
N LEU A 18 -3.65 4.28 -10.91
CA LEU A 18 -3.59 4.61 -12.33
C LEU A 18 -3.18 3.35 -13.12
N SER A 19 -3.18 3.41 -14.45
CA SER A 19 -2.76 2.26 -15.27
C SER A 19 -1.24 2.10 -15.22
N GLY A 20 -0.73 1.05 -14.56
CA GLY A 20 0.70 0.69 -14.57
C GLY A 20 1.54 1.24 -13.41
N GLY A 21 0.90 1.93 -12.46
CA GLY A 21 1.45 2.58 -11.27
C GLY A 21 0.32 3.40 -10.62
N GLY A 22 0.54 4.08 -9.51
CA GLY A 22 -0.49 4.99 -9.00
C GLY A 22 0.10 6.13 -8.18
N ILE A 23 -0.75 7.09 -7.84
CA ILE A 23 -0.37 8.19 -6.94
C ILE A 23 -0.77 7.79 -5.54
N PHE A 24 0.09 8.05 -4.56
CA PHE A 24 -0.29 7.96 -3.16
C PHE A 24 -0.32 9.33 -2.52
N ARG A 25 -1.02 9.41 -1.40
CA ARG A 25 -0.98 10.55 -0.49
C ARG A 25 -0.89 10.05 0.93
N SER A 26 -0.17 10.77 1.77
CA SER A 26 -0.14 10.52 3.19
C SER A 26 -0.25 11.79 4.00
N SER A 27 -0.53 11.63 5.29
CA SER A 27 -0.78 12.73 6.21
C SER A 27 -0.26 12.43 7.60
N ILE A 28 0.23 13.49 8.25
CA ILE A 28 0.66 13.50 9.65
C ILE A 28 -0.46 13.97 10.60
N ASP A 29 -1.66 14.21 10.08
CA ASP A 29 -2.82 14.56 10.89
C ASP A 29 -3.06 13.50 11.98
N PRO A 30 -3.65 13.89 13.13
CA PRO A 30 -3.90 12.94 14.20
C PRO A 30 -4.92 11.85 13.80
N ALA A 31 -4.67 10.63 14.25
CA ALA A 31 -5.59 9.52 14.05
C ALA A 31 -6.98 9.81 14.67
N GLY A 32 -8.03 9.50 13.92
CA GLY A 32 -9.43 9.58 14.39
C GLY A 32 -10.25 10.73 13.83
N ILE A 33 -9.64 11.67 13.09
CA ILE A 33 -10.39 12.71 12.39
C ILE A 33 -11.21 12.13 11.21
N PRO A 34 -12.32 12.79 10.81
CA PRO A 34 -13.06 12.44 9.60
C PRO A 34 -12.16 12.47 8.36
N ILE A 35 -12.27 11.46 7.48
CA ILE A 35 -11.45 11.38 6.25
C ILE A 35 -11.60 12.64 5.39
N SER A 36 -12.79 13.24 5.36
CA SER A 36 -13.06 14.47 4.60
C SER A 36 -12.34 15.71 5.13
N GLN A 37 -11.76 15.64 6.33
CA GLN A 37 -11.01 16.72 6.97
C GLN A 37 -9.49 16.48 6.94
N VAL A 38 -9.03 15.27 6.58
CA VAL A 38 -7.60 14.95 6.45
C VAL A 38 -6.96 15.89 5.44
N GLN A 39 -5.92 16.58 5.87
CA GLN A 39 -5.03 17.36 5.02
C GLN A 39 -3.91 16.44 4.52
N TRP A 40 -3.75 16.32 3.21
CA TRP A 40 -2.69 15.49 2.64
C TRP A 40 -1.39 16.29 2.63
N ASP A 41 -0.43 15.88 3.46
CA ASP A 41 0.85 16.56 3.65
C ASP A 41 1.89 16.12 2.60
N TYR A 42 1.82 14.87 2.19
CA TYR A 42 2.72 14.28 1.21
C TYR A 42 1.96 13.64 0.06
N GLU A 43 2.57 13.69 -1.12
CA GLU A 43 2.13 12.97 -2.30
C GLU A 43 3.33 12.47 -3.11
N GLY A 44 3.05 11.49 -3.96
CA GLY A 44 4.08 10.89 -4.81
C GLY A 44 3.54 9.71 -5.60
N GLU A 45 4.45 8.99 -6.24
CA GLU A 45 4.12 7.76 -6.96
C GLU A 45 4.30 6.55 -6.06
N TYR A 46 3.42 5.55 -6.21
CA TYR A 46 3.61 4.26 -5.57
C TYR A 46 3.66 3.14 -6.61
N GLN A 47 4.45 2.12 -6.28
CA GLN A 47 4.52 0.91 -7.07
C GLN A 47 4.50 -0.32 -6.17
N VAL A 48 3.60 -1.26 -6.50
CA VAL A 48 3.56 -2.58 -5.89
C VAL A 48 4.23 -3.58 -6.82
N TYR A 49 5.07 -4.44 -6.27
CA TYR A 49 5.81 -5.45 -7.02
C TYR A 49 5.46 -6.86 -6.56
N ASP A 50 5.47 -7.79 -7.51
CA ASP A 50 5.58 -9.22 -7.22
C ASP A 50 7.04 -9.54 -6.87
N VAL A 51 7.27 -10.48 -5.94
CA VAL A 51 8.62 -10.92 -5.59
C VAL A 51 8.98 -12.22 -6.32
N GLN A 52 10.18 -12.28 -6.88
CA GLN A 52 10.64 -13.45 -7.61
C GLN A 52 10.63 -14.69 -6.72
N ASN A 53 10.02 -15.77 -7.22
CA ASN A 53 9.88 -17.06 -6.52
C ASN A 53 9.10 -17.02 -5.19
N ASP A 54 8.42 -15.92 -4.84
CA ASP A 54 7.55 -15.83 -3.67
C ASP A 54 6.20 -15.16 -4.02
N PRO A 55 5.18 -15.94 -4.44
CA PRO A 55 3.89 -15.39 -4.85
C PRO A 55 3.05 -14.84 -3.69
N THR A 56 3.44 -15.11 -2.44
CA THR A 56 2.73 -14.65 -1.23
C THR A 56 3.26 -13.32 -0.71
N PHE A 57 4.38 -12.87 -1.26
CA PHE A 57 5.12 -11.70 -0.82
C PHE A 57 5.07 -10.62 -1.89
N LYS A 58 4.78 -9.41 -1.42
CA LYS A 58 4.76 -8.21 -2.24
C LYS A 58 5.57 -7.14 -1.56
N THR A 59 6.06 -6.21 -2.37
CA THR A 59 6.74 -5.02 -1.87
C THR A 59 6.04 -3.79 -2.39
N LEU A 60 6.14 -2.72 -1.62
CA LEU A 60 5.59 -1.41 -1.92
C LEU A 60 6.74 -0.42 -1.85
N THR A 61 6.90 0.38 -2.90
CA THR A 61 7.75 1.57 -2.89
C THR A 61 6.87 2.80 -2.94
N LEU A 62 7.14 3.75 -2.05
CA LEU A 62 6.59 5.10 -2.05
C LEU A 62 7.70 6.05 -2.51
N ASP A 63 7.51 6.70 -3.65
CA ASP A 63 8.44 7.67 -4.26
C ASP A 63 7.84 9.06 -4.09
N TYR A 64 8.33 9.81 -3.10
CA TYR A 64 7.78 11.10 -2.71
C TYR A 64 8.24 12.19 -3.68
N ASP A 65 7.34 13.09 -4.11
CA ASP A 65 7.62 14.07 -5.17
C ASP A 65 8.82 15.01 -4.89
N PHE A 66 9.06 15.31 -3.61
CA PHE A 66 10.10 16.27 -3.18
C PHE A 66 11.08 15.68 -2.15
N MET A 67 11.03 14.37 -1.90
CA MET A 67 11.81 13.71 -0.86
C MET A 67 12.45 12.41 -1.37
N GLY A 68 12.95 11.58 -0.46
CA GLY A 68 13.44 10.24 -0.81
C GLY A 68 12.32 9.24 -0.99
N ASN A 69 12.69 7.96 -1.07
CA ASN A 69 11.75 6.88 -1.30
C ASN A 69 11.74 5.95 -0.10
N ASP A 70 10.55 5.49 0.28
CA ASP A 70 10.40 4.46 1.29
C ASP A 70 10.08 3.10 0.67
N TYR A 71 10.66 2.06 1.26
CA TYR A 71 10.49 0.68 0.83
C TYR A 71 9.88 -0.16 1.94
N PHE A 72 8.77 -0.82 1.61
CA PHE A 72 8.04 -1.68 2.52
C PHE A 72 7.85 -3.08 1.97
N GLU A 73 7.87 -4.05 2.88
CA GLU A 73 7.25 -5.34 2.68
C GLU A 73 5.76 -5.23 2.96
N LEU A 74 4.94 -5.58 1.97
CA LEU A 74 3.49 -5.44 2.02
C LEU A 74 2.83 -6.78 2.32
N TYR A 75 2.02 -6.82 3.36
CA TYR A 75 1.18 -7.96 3.73
C TYR A 75 -0.28 -7.56 3.80
N VAL A 76 -1.16 -8.41 3.28
CA VAL A 76 -2.60 -8.25 3.41
C VAL A 76 -3.06 -9.11 4.59
N ALA A 77 -3.29 -8.47 5.74
CA ALA A 77 -3.71 -9.18 6.95
C ALA A 77 -5.16 -9.67 6.87
N ASN A 78 -6.04 -8.86 6.28
CA ASN A 78 -7.44 -9.21 5.99
C ASN A 78 -8.06 -8.22 4.98
N ASP A 79 -9.35 -8.38 4.67
CA ASP A 79 -10.08 -7.56 3.70
C ASP A 79 -10.06 -6.05 3.98
N ASN A 80 -9.76 -5.63 5.21
CA ASN A 80 -9.72 -4.23 5.60
C ASN A 80 -8.40 -3.79 6.24
N THR A 81 -7.38 -4.66 6.29
CA THR A 81 -6.14 -4.36 7.01
C THR A 81 -4.93 -4.78 6.18
N VAL A 82 -4.01 -3.84 6.02
CA VAL A 82 -2.68 -4.10 5.44
C VAL A 82 -1.61 -3.80 6.48
N GLU A 83 -0.51 -4.52 6.37
CA GLU A 83 0.69 -4.30 7.17
C GLU A 83 1.85 -3.92 6.25
N LEU A 84 2.55 -2.85 6.62
CA LEU A 84 3.74 -2.36 5.93
C LEU A 84 4.92 -2.53 6.88
N TYR A 85 5.82 -3.46 6.56
CA TYR A 85 7.05 -3.63 7.33
C TYR A 85 8.18 -2.87 6.66
N HIS A 86 8.75 -1.89 7.37
CA HIS A 86 9.89 -1.10 6.91
C HIS A 86 11.19 -1.81 7.28
N PRO A 87 11.91 -2.43 6.33
CA PRO A 87 12.95 -3.40 6.66
C PRO A 87 14.22 -2.79 7.25
N ASP A 88 14.46 -1.51 7.00
CA ASP A 88 15.67 -0.82 7.44
C ASP A 88 15.52 -0.27 8.85
N SER A 89 14.32 0.16 9.25
CA SER A 89 14.03 0.50 10.65
C SER A 89 13.61 -0.71 11.48
N GLY A 90 13.01 -1.73 10.87
CA GLY A 90 12.40 -2.86 11.57
C GLY A 90 11.04 -2.53 12.19
N THR A 91 10.40 -1.44 11.76
CA THR A 91 9.07 -1.03 12.22
C THR A 91 7.97 -1.68 11.37
N LEU A 92 6.88 -2.10 12.01
CA LEU A 92 5.68 -2.63 11.36
C LEU A 92 4.54 -1.64 11.56
N TYR A 93 3.97 -1.15 10.48
CA TYR A 93 2.81 -0.26 10.48
C TYR A 93 1.57 -1.05 10.07
N GLU A 94 0.48 -0.87 10.81
CA GLU A 94 -0.82 -1.49 10.50
C GLU A 94 -1.80 -0.41 10.08
N PHE A 95 -2.30 -0.50 8.85
CA PHE A 95 -3.30 0.42 8.33
C PHE A 95 -4.64 -0.29 8.15
N LYS A 96 -5.69 0.30 8.72
CA LYS A 96 -7.07 -0.14 8.54
C LYS A 96 -7.76 0.74 7.50
N GLY A 97 -8.30 0.09 6.48
CA GLY A 97 -9.10 0.75 5.46
C GLY A 97 -10.30 1.45 6.09
N ARG A 98 -10.52 2.69 5.64
CA ARG A 98 -11.71 3.47 5.99
C ARG A 98 -12.54 3.66 4.73
N GLY A 99 -13.77 3.18 4.76
CA GLY A 99 -14.67 3.14 3.60
C GLY A 99 -14.79 1.75 2.99
N PHE A 100 -15.76 1.57 2.10
CA PHE A 100 -16.06 0.29 1.47
C PHE A 100 -16.13 0.46 -0.06
N GLN A 101 -15.16 -0.12 -0.77
CA GLN A 101 -15.19 -0.22 -2.23
C GLN A 101 -16.01 -1.46 -2.61
N GLN A 102 -17.31 -1.29 -2.86
CA GLN A 102 -18.19 -2.41 -3.19
C GLN A 102 -17.96 -2.90 -4.62
N TYR A 103 -17.42 -4.11 -4.77
CA TYR A 103 -17.41 -4.81 -6.05
C TYR A 103 -18.69 -5.64 -6.20
N LEU A 104 -19.71 -5.07 -6.85
CA LEU A 104 -20.95 -5.78 -7.16
C LEU A 104 -20.71 -6.84 -8.24
N LYS A 105 -20.97 -8.11 -7.92
CA LYS A 105 -21.08 -9.16 -8.94
C LYS A 105 -22.39 -8.96 -9.70
N SER A 106 -22.34 -8.69 -11.00
CA SER A 106 -23.58 -8.63 -11.79
C SER A 106 -24.24 -10.01 -11.89
N ASN A 107 -25.55 -10.10 -11.70
CA ASN A 107 -26.34 -11.34 -11.84
C ASN A 107 -26.50 -11.85 -13.29
N GLN A 108 -25.89 -11.20 -14.28
CA GLN A 108 -25.89 -11.70 -15.66
C GLN A 108 -24.93 -12.91 -15.77
N LYS A 109 -25.47 -14.04 -16.23
CA LYS A 109 -24.71 -15.20 -16.72
C LYS A 109 -23.97 -14.84 -18.02
N THR A 110 -22.99 -13.94 -17.94
CA THR A 110 -22.01 -13.74 -19.00
C THR A 110 -20.81 -14.61 -18.67
N SER A 111 -20.73 -15.74 -19.37
CA SER A 111 -19.68 -16.75 -19.30
C SER A 111 -18.31 -16.23 -19.75
N SER A 112 -17.75 -15.16 -19.18
CA SER A 112 -16.38 -14.69 -19.49
C SER A 112 -15.91 -13.41 -18.76
N ARG A 113 -16.34 -13.10 -17.52
CA ARG A 113 -15.49 -12.18 -16.70
C ARG A 113 -14.29 -12.93 -16.18
N LYS A 114 -13.32 -13.19 -17.07
CA LYS A 114 -11.98 -13.61 -16.69
C LYS A 114 -11.44 -12.51 -15.78
N ARG A 115 -11.13 -12.85 -14.54
CA ARG A 115 -10.33 -11.99 -13.66
C ARG A 115 -9.02 -11.76 -14.40
N ILE A 116 -8.82 -10.55 -14.94
CA ILE A 116 -7.55 -10.21 -15.56
C ILE A 116 -6.59 -10.00 -14.40
N LYS A 117 -5.62 -10.89 -14.26
CA LYS A 117 -4.53 -10.66 -13.31
C LYS A 117 -3.78 -9.43 -13.80
N GLN A 118 -3.78 -8.36 -13.02
CA GLN A 118 -2.88 -7.25 -13.26
C GLN A 118 -1.46 -7.80 -13.12
N GLN A 119 -0.67 -7.69 -14.19
CA GLN A 119 0.76 -8.00 -14.13
C GLN A 119 1.44 -6.84 -13.40
N LEU A 120 2.00 -7.15 -12.23
CA LEU A 120 2.86 -6.23 -11.51
C LEU A 120 4.30 -6.42 -12.00
N PRO A 121 5.13 -5.37 -11.97
CA PRO A 121 6.57 -5.54 -12.12
C PRO A 121 7.12 -6.48 -11.05
N VAL A 122 8.24 -7.14 -11.35
CA VAL A 122 8.87 -8.13 -10.46
C VAL A 122 10.14 -7.55 -9.86
N MET A 123 10.36 -7.76 -8.56
CA MET A 123 11.62 -7.50 -7.86
C MET A 123 12.31 -8.80 -7.43
N ASP A 124 13.65 -8.82 -7.51
CA ASP A 124 14.50 -9.87 -6.95
C ASP A 124 15.03 -9.44 -5.57
N VAL A 125 14.20 -9.66 -4.55
CA VAL A 125 14.48 -9.29 -3.16
C VAL A 125 14.13 -10.43 -2.22
N LYS A 126 14.78 -10.50 -1.06
CA LYS A 126 14.49 -11.48 -0.03
C LYS A 126 13.69 -10.84 1.10
N ARG A 127 12.69 -11.57 1.60
CA ARG A 127 11.91 -11.20 2.78
C ARG A 127 12.85 -11.06 3.99
N LYS A 128 12.83 -9.89 4.64
CA LYS A 128 13.54 -9.59 5.88
C LYS A 128 12.66 -9.77 7.12
N ARG A 129 11.33 -9.63 7.02
CA ARG A 129 10.42 -9.97 8.13
C ARG A 129 10.53 -11.46 8.44
N LYS A 130 10.85 -11.77 9.70
CA LYS A 130 10.99 -13.14 10.23
C LYS A 130 9.64 -13.75 10.57
#